data_AF-A0A955EI02-F1
#
_entry.id   AF-A0A955EI02-F1
#
_cell.length_a   1.000
_cell.length_b   1.000
_cell.length_c   1.000
_cell.angle_alpha   90.00
_cell.angle_beta   90.00
_cell.angle_gamma   90.00
#
_symmetry.space_group_name_H-M   'P 1'
#
loop_
_entity.id
_entity.type
_entity.pdbx_description
1 polymer ?
#
loop_
_entity_poly.entity_id
_entity_poly.type
_entity_poly.pdbx_seq_one_letter_code
_entity_poly.pdbx_strand_id
1 'polypeptide(L)'
;MSEASTTTRRVHRFEVRPAEVAGDPVGERVRRAAATLGVHPRAVRSARIYFIQADLSDSQLRHLGAGLLSDPVVERWSAGSSPAPGDARVVEVHPLPGVMDPAAQTVRDAVAE
;
A
#
# COMPACT_ATOMS: atom_id res chain seq x y z
N MET A 1 21.76 25.87 25.03
CA MET A 1 20.78 24.77 24.97
C MET A 1 19.97 24.99 23.71
N SER A 2 20.24 24.23 22.66
CA SER A 2 19.63 24.40 21.34
C SER A 2 18.32 23.61 21.31
N GLU A 3 17.19 24.30 21.22
CA GLU A 3 15.87 23.68 21.02
C GLU A 3 15.88 22.97 19.66
N ALA A 4 15.76 21.65 19.69
CA ALA A 4 15.59 20.85 18.49
C ALA A 4 14.20 21.15 17.90
N SER A 5 14.18 21.91 16.80
CA SER A 5 12.98 22.15 15.99
C SER A 5 12.38 20.80 15.58
N THR A 6 11.23 20.44 16.15
CA THR A 6 10.51 19.20 15.81
C THR A 6 9.77 19.42 14.50
N THR A 7 10.46 19.23 13.36
CA THR A 7 9.82 19.25 12.05
C THR A 7 8.81 18.10 11.99
N THR A 8 7.51 18.43 11.91
CA THR A 8 6.43 17.44 11.88
C THR A 8 6.43 16.75 10.51
N ARG A 9 7.16 15.63 10.38
CA ARG A 9 7.16 14.85 9.13
C ARG A 9 5.79 14.22 8.91
N ARG A 10 5.16 14.54 7.78
CA ARG A 10 3.87 13.97 7.36
C ARG A 10 4.04 12.50 6.99
N VAL A 11 3.04 11.68 7.30
CA VAL A 11 2.94 10.31 6.79
C VAL A 11 2.10 10.33 5.51
N HIS A 12 2.71 9.88 4.41
CA HIS A 12 2.06 9.72 3.12
C HIS A 12 1.65 8.25 2.92
N ARG A 13 0.38 8.03 2.58
CA ARG A 13 -0.17 6.71 2.24
C ARG A 13 -0.14 6.54 0.73
N PHE A 14 0.33 5.38 0.27
CA PHE A 14 0.23 4.94 -1.11
C PHE A 14 -0.51 3.61 -1.15
N GLU A 15 -1.38 3.47 -2.13
CA GLU A 15 -2.12 2.24 -2.37
C GLU A 15 -1.83 1.77 -3.80
N VAL A 16 -1.25 0.58 -3.93
CA VAL A 16 -0.87 -0.05 -5.20
C VAL A 16 -1.73 -1.27 -5.44
N ARG A 17 -2.37 -1.35 -6.60
CA ARG A 17 -3.31 -2.41 -6.97
C ARG A 17 -2.89 -3.05 -8.29
N PRO A 18 -3.16 -4.35 -8.49
CA PRO A 18 -3.09 -4.95 -9.81
C PRO A 18 -4.01 -4.21 -10.80
N ALA A 19 -3.49 -3.96 -12.00
CA ALA A 19 -4.30 -3.47 -13.10
C ALA A 19 -5.27 -4.57 -13.55
N GLU A 20 -6.44 -4.17 -14.06
CA GLU A 20 -7.50 -5.14 -14.42
C GLU A 20 -7.04 -6.14 -15.49
N VAL A 21 -6.17 -5.71 -16.40
CA VAL A 21 -5.58 -6.55 -17.46
C VAL A 21 -4.65 -7.64 -16.93
N ALA A 22 -4.05 -7.43 -15.75
CA ALA A 22 -3.11 -8.38 -15.14
C ALA A 22 -3.81 -9.43 -14.25
N GLY A 23 -5.07 -9.17 -13.88
CA GLY A 23 -5.80 -9.98 -12.90
C GLY A 23 -5.27 -9.81 -11.47
N ASP A 24 -5.87 -10.52 -10.51
CA ASP A 24 -5.54 -10.42 -9.09
C ASP A 24 -5.41 -11.81 -8.44
N PRO A 25 -4.24 -12.47 -8.59
CA PRO A 25 -4.01 -13.80 -8.03
C PRO A 25 -4.10 -13.84 -6.49
N VAL A 26 -3.75 -12.73 -5.82
CA VAL A 26 -3.82 -12.63 -4.36
C VAL A 26 -5.28 -12.56 -3.91
N GLY A 27 -6.08 -11.71 -4.53
CA GLY A 27 -7.52 -11.60 -4.28
C GLY A 27 -8.22 -12.94 -4.51
N GLU A 28 -7.92 -13.62 -5.62
CA GLU A 28 -8.50 -14.93 -5.93
C GLU A 28 -8.11 -16.00 -4.91
N ARG A 29 -6.85 -16.02 -4.46
CA ARG A 29 -6.40 -16.94 -3.40
C ARG A 29 -7.16 -16.70 -2.09
N VAL A 30 -7.33 -15.43 -1.69
CA VAL A 30 -8.08 -15.07 -0.47
C VAL A 30 -9.55 -15.45 -0.60
N ARG A 31 -10.18 -15.21 -1.76
CA ARG A 31 -11.57 -15.60 -2.03
C ARG A 31 -11.78 -17.10 -1.85
N ARG A 32 -10.87 -17.93 -2.38
CA ARG A 32 -10.93 -19.39 -2.21
C ARG A 32 -10.74 -19.80 -0.75
N ALA A 33 -9.76 -19.22 -0.05
CA ALA A 33 -9.53 -19.50 1.36
C ALA A 33 -10.74 -19.12 2.23
N ALA A 34 -11.34 -17.96 2.00
CA ALA A 34 -12.56 -17.52 2.68
C ALA A 34 -13.70 -18.53 2.50
N ALA A 35 -13.87 -19.06 1.28
CA ALA A 35 -14.91 -20.05 1.01
C ALA A 35 -14.72 -21.35 1.81
N THR A 36 -13.47 -21.78 2.06
CA THR A 36 -13.20 -22.94 2.94
C THR A 36 -13.55 -22.70 4.41
N LEU A 37 -13.66 -21.44 4.81
CA LEU A 37 -14.08 -21.01 6.15
C LEU A 37 -15.58 -20.68 6.23
N GLY A 38 -16.36 -20.95 5.18
CA GLY A 38 -17.79 -20.64 5.11
C GLY A 38 -18.13 -19.18 4.81
N VAL A 39 -17.13 -18.37 4.42
CA VAL A 39 -17.32 -16.96 4.02
C VAL A 39 -17.27 -16.86 2.50
N HIS A 40 -18.35 -16.38 1.88
CA HIS A 40 -18.50 -16.41 0.42
C HIS A 40 -18.57 -14.99 -0.18
N PRO A 41 -17.45 -14.25 -0.26
CA PRO A 41 -17.44 -12.95 -0.90
C PRO A 41 -17.60 -13.11 -2.42
N ARG A 42 -18.42 -12.24 -3.03
CA ARG A 42 -18.61 -12.19 -4.49
C ARG A 42 -17.30 -11.94 -5.23
N ALA A 43 -16.48 -11.04 -4.69
CA ALA A 43 -15.17 -10.69 -5.20
C ALA A 43 -14.25 -10.30 -4.05
N VAL A 44 -12.95 -10.46 -4.26
CA VAL A 44 -11.90 -9.94 -3.38
C VAL A 44 -10.90 -9.21 -4.26
N ARG A 45 -10.53 -7.99 -3.87
CA ARG A 45 -9.51 -7.16 -4.54
C ARG A 45 -8.39 -6.90 -3.54
N SER A 46 -7.16 -7.22 -3.93
CA SER A 46 -5.97 -6.97 -3.13
C SER A 46 -5.38 -5.59 -3.43
N ALA A 47 -4.59 -5.10 -2.47
CA ALA A 47 -3.78 -3.89 -2.61
C ALA A 47 -2.56 -4.01 -1.69
N ARG A 48 -1.45 -3.40 -2.09
CA ARG A 48 -0.29 -3.14 -1.23
C ARG A 48 -0.38 -1.71 -0.73
N ILE A 49 -0.22 -1.52 0.58
CA ILE A 49 -0.25 -0.21 1.23
C ILE A 49 1.15 0.14 1.73
N TYR A 50 1.62 1.34 1.38
CA TYR A 50 2.89 1.89 1.86
C TYR A 50 2.64 3.14 2.67
N PHE A 51 3.36 3.26 3.80
CA PHE A 51 3.39 4.47 4.62
C PHE A 51 4.80 5.03 4.61
N ILE A 52 4.96 6.23 4.08
CA ILE A 52 6.25 6.92 4.00
C ILE A 52 6.17 8.19 4.83
N GLN A 53 6.98 8.26 5.88
CA GLN A 53 7.07 9.43 6.75
C GLN A 53 8.22 10.34 6.30
N ALA A 54 7.89 11.36 5.52
CA ALA A 54 8.87 12.32 4.97
C ALA A 54 8.17 13.60 4.53
N ASP A 55 8.93 14.68 4.39
CA ASP A 55 8.43 15.92 3.78
C ASP A 55 8.57 15.83 2.27
N LEU A 56 7.51 15.36 1.61
CA LEU A 56 7.49 15.10 0.17
C LEU A 56 6.72 16.18 -0.60
N SER A 57 7.34 16.69 -1.66
CA SER A 57 6.65 17.49 -2.68
C SER A 57 5.76 16.61 -3.58
N ASP A 58 4.81 17.23 -4.28
CA ASP A 58 3.90 16.51 -5.18
C ASP A 58 4.62 15.77 -6.32
N SER A 59 5.75 16.30 -6.81
CA SER A 59 6.57 15.61 -7.82
C SER A 59 7.24 14.37 -7.25
N GLN A 60 7.76 14.44 -6.02
CA GLN A 60 8.33 13.29 -5.31
C GLN A 60 7.27 12.24 -5.00
N LEU A 61 6.06 12.64 -4.59
CA LEU A 61 4.94 11.71 -4.40
C LEU A 61 4.61 10.94 -5.69
N ARG A 62 4.53 11.64 -6.82
CA ARG A 62 4.30 11.00 -8.12
C ARG A 62 5.44 10.09 -8.54
N HIS A 63 6.69 10.50 -8.31
CA HIS A 63 7.86 9.70 -8.63
C HIS A 63 7.90 8.40 -7.82
N LEU A 64 7.66 8.48 -6.51
CA LEU A 64 7.59 7.31 -5.64
C LEU A 64 6.46 6.38 -6.05
N GLY A 65 5.25 6.93 -6.23
CA GLY A 65 4.08 6.14 -6.60
C GLY A 65 4.23 5.45 -7.94
N ALA A 66 4.56 6.20 -9.01
CA ALA A 66 4.58 5.71 -10.38
C ALA A 66 5.88 5.00 -10.79
N GLY A 67 6.98 5.34 -10.14
CA GLY A 67 8.31 4.85 -10.50
C GLY A 67 8.80 3.74 -9.58
N LEU A 68 8.78 3.97 -8.26
CA LEU A 68 9.39 3.04 -7.31
C LEU A 68 8.42 1.97 -6.78
N LEU A 69 7.21 2.38 -6.40
CA LEU A 69 6.29 1.53 -5.64
C LEU A 69 5.40 0.64 -6.50
N SER A 70 5.20 0.98 -7.77
CA SER A 70 4.33 0.27 -8.69
C SER A 70 5.03 -0.10 -9.99
N ASP A 71 4.73 -1.27 -10.52
CA ASP A 71 5.01 -1.59 -11.92
C ASP A 71 3.98 -0.89 -12.83
N PRO A 72 4.40 0.02 -13.74
CA PRO A 72 3.48 0.80 -14.56
C PRO A 72 2.71 -0.01 -15.61
N VAL A 73 3.11 -1.24 -15.89
CA VAL A 73 2.47 -2.11 -16.90
C VAL A 73 1.34 -2.91 -16.27
N VAL A 74 1.60 -3.50 -15.10
CA VAL A 74 0.66 -4.46 -14.48
C VAL A 74 -0.01 -3.93 -13.22
N GLU A 75 0.30 -2.71 -12.78
CA GLU A 75 -0.23 -2.13 -11.56
C GLU A 75 -0.67 -0.68 -11.73
N ARG A 76 -1.46 -0.22 -10.76
CA ARG A 76 -1.88 1.18 -10.63
C ARG A 76 -1.67 1.61 -9.21
N TRP A 77 -1.18 2.83 -9.03
CA TRP A 77 -1.01 3.43 -7.72
C TRP A 77 -2.00 4.60 -7.52
N SER A 78 -2.27 4.90 -6.26
CA SER A 78 -3.04 6.06 -5.83
C SER A 78 -2.44 6.61 -4.54
N ALA A 79 -2.51 7.93 -4.37
CA ALA A 79 -2.22 8.56 -3.09
C ALA A 79 -3.43 8.41 -2.16
N GLY A 80 -3.19 8.11 -0.89
CA GLY A 80 -4.25 7.90 0.09
C GLY A 80 -4.89 6.52 -0.01
N SER A 81 -6.20 6.47 0.22
CA SER A 81 -6.99 5.24 0.13
C SER A 81 -7.97 5.37 -1.02
N SER A 82 -8.07 4.35 -1.86
CA SER A 82 -9.14 4.32 -2.87
C SER A 82 -10.48 4.00 -2.19
N PRO A 83 -11.58 4.65 -2.60
CA PRO A 83 -12.89 4.35 -2.07
C PRO A 83 -13.27 2.89 -2.38
N ALA A 84 -13.76 2.18 -1.37
CA ALA A 84 -14.37 0.88 -1.56
C ALA A 84 -15.84 1.05 -1.99
N PRO A 85 -16.39 0.14 -2.81
CA PRO A 85 -17.82 0.10 -3.08
C PRO A 85 -18.65 0.01 -1.79
N GLY A 86 -19.87 0.55 -1.78
CA GLY A 86 -20.68 0.65 -0.55
C GLY A 86 -21.07 -0.70 0.08
N ASP A 87 -21.10 -1.77 -0.72
CA ASP A 87 -21.34 -3.15 -0.26
C ASP A 87 -20.04 -3.90 0.10
N ALA A 88 -18.87 -3.30 -0.15
CA ALA A 88 -17.59 -3.90 0.16
C ALA A 88 -17.19 -3.70 1.63
N ARG A 89 -16.23 -4.50 2.07
CA ARG A 89 -15.55 -4.35 3.36
C ARG A 89 -14.05 -4.28 3.11
N VAL A 90 -13.37 -3.40 3.83
CA VAL A 90 -11.92 -3.23 3.76
C VAL A 90 -11.31 -3.88 4.98
N VAL A 91 -10.33 -4.75 4.75
CA VAL A 91 -9.49 -5.34 5.79
C VAL A 91 -8.05 -4.97 5.47
N GLU A 92 -7.46 -4.12 6.30
CA GLU A 92 -6.06 -3.72 6.21
C GLU A 92 -5.27 -4.50 7.27
N VAL A 93 -4.17 -5.13 6.86
CA VAL A 93 -3.36 -6.00 7.72
C VAL A 93 -1.97 -5.41 7.85
N HIS A 94 -1.52 -5.21 9.09
CA HIS A 94 -0.19 -4.68 9.39
C HIS A 94 0.62 -5.66 10.24
N PRO A 95 1.96 -5.65 10.13
CA PRO A 95 2.82 -6.31 11.10
C PRO A 95 2.52 -5.85 12.53
N LEU A 96 2.67 -6.75 13.49
CA LEU A 96 2.56 -6.40 14.91
C LEU A 96 3.71 -5.47 15.32
N PRO A 97 3.53 -4.61 16.35
CA PRO A 97 4.59 -3.76 16.87
C PRO A 97 5.86 -4.55 17.24
N GLY A 98 7.02 -4.05 16.82
CA GLY A 98 8.31 -4.70 17.07
C GLY A 98 8.65 -5.84 16.11
N VAL A 99 7.74 -6.24 15.22
CA VAL A 99 8.03 -7.20 14.14
C VAL A 99 8.74 -6.47 13.01
N MET A 100 9.83 -7.06 12.54
CA MET A 100 10.56 -6.57 11.38
C MET A 100 9.70 -6.67 10.12
N ASP A 101 9.70 -5.60 9.33
CA ASP A 101 9.12 -5.56 7.99
C ASP A 101 10.25 -5.40 6.96
N PRO A 102 10.75 -6.50 6.37
CA PRO A 102 11.81 -6.44 5.38
C PRO A 102 11.44 -5.63 4.13
N ALA A 103 10.16 -5.66 3.74
CA ALA A 103 9.70 -4.90 2.57
C ALA A 103 9.75 -3.39 2.84
N ALA A 104 9.36 -2.97 4.05
CA ALA A 104 9.52 -1.57 4.47
C ALA A 104 10.98 -1.14 4.52
N GLN A 105 11.90 -2.03 4.93
CA GLN A 105 13.34 -1.74 4.90
C GLN A 105 13.84 -1.53 3.47
N THR A 106 13.54 -2.46 2.56
CA THR A 106 13.92 -2.34 1.14
C THR A 106 13.40 -1.04 0.51
N VAL A 107 12.14 -0.70 0.78
CA VAL A 107 11.58 0.57 0.28
C VAL A 107 12.30 1.77 0.88
N ARG A 108 12.61 1.75 2.19
CA ARG A 108 13.35 2.83 2.83
C ARG A 108 14.70 3.06 2.17
N ASP A 109 15.43 1.98 1.91
CA ASP A 109 16.77 2.04 1.32
C ASP A 109 16.69 2.59 -0.12
N ALA A 110 15.75 2.11 -0.93
CA ALA A 110 15.55 2.57 -2.30
C ALA A 110 15.04 4.02 -2.41
N VAL A 111 14.36 4.54 -1.37
CA VAL A 111 13.95 5.96 -1.31
C VAL A 111 15.11 6.88 -0.95
N ALA A 112 16.14 6.36 -0.27
CA ALA A 112 17.29 7.13 0.19
C ALA A 112 18.43 7.21 -0.84
N GLU A 113 18.39 6.36 -1.86
CA GLU A 113 19.31 6.37 -3.03
C GLU A 113 18.93 7.47 -4.03
#